data_AF-X1EX85-F1
#
_entry.id   AF-X1EX85-F1
#
_cell.length_a   1.000
_cell.length_b   1.000
_cell.length_c   1.000
_cell.angle_alpha   90.00
_cell.angle_beta   90.00
_cell.angle_gamma   90.00
#
_symmetry.space_group_name_H-M   'P 1'
#
loop_
_entity.id
_entity.type
_entity.pdbx_description
1 polymer ?
#
loop_
_entity_poly.entity_id
_entity_poly.type
_entity_poly.pdbx_seq_one_letter_code
_entity_poly.pdbx_strand_id
1 'polypeptide(L)'
;MVKNIDIFTPILDEPEIMGEIAAANVVNDVFALNVQEISGMLVFLGLKKNMPMYIAEGLLKGIKNFMEKKIHSKVLGGHTIYSEWPLIGGEASGFVEKDKLIKKDFVKEGDKLILTKPIGNQAIMAAYRLQKNNPDLLENFSMNEIEDSIDLAIKLMIMPLQDVVKTIHTYNDMSFIHSMTDVSGFGLAGHLREMLQNSKFSAIIKKIPSIKLTSELA
;
A
#
# COMPACT_ATOMS: atom_id res chain seq x y z
N MET A 1 21.34 2.68 3.24
CA MET A 1 20.36 1.61 3.51
C MET A 1 19.07 2.26 3.97
N VAL A 2 17.96 1.89 3.36
CA VAL A 2 16.60 2.32 3.73
C VAL A 2 15.89 1.10 4.32
N LYS A 3 15.14 1.32 5.40
CA LYS A 3 14.34 0.29 6.06
C LYS A 3 12.98 0.88 6.40
N ASN A 4 11.93 0.09 6.22
CA ASN A 4 10.60 0.44 6.68
C ASN A 4 9.92 -0.78 7.32
N ILE A 5 9.14 -0.54 8.36
CA ILE A 5 8.32 -1.54 9.04
C ILE A 5 6.87 -1.08 9.04
N ASP A 6 5.97 -1.95 8.60
CA ASP A 6 4.53 -1.72 8.72
C ASP A 6 3.80 -3.02 9.09
N ILE A 7 2.81 -2.92 9.96
CA ILE A 7 2.04 -4.01 10.54
C ILE A 7 0.60 -3.54 10.75
N PHE A 8 -0.36 -4.28 10.20
CA PHE A 8 -1.77 -3.92 10.29
C PHE A 8 -2.67 -5.16 10.42
N THR A 9 -3.95 -4.92 10.71
CA THR A 9 -4.97 -5.96 10.81
C THR A 9 -5.48 -6.36 9.42
N PRO A 10 -5.95 -7.61 9.22
CA PRO A 10 -6.55 -8.04 7.96
C PRO A 10 -7.69 -7.13 7.50
N ILE A 11 -7.74 -6.86 6.20
CA ILE A 11 -8.82 -6.10 5.55
C ILE A 11 -9.68 -6.97 4.63
N LEU A 12 -9.25 -8.22 4.39
CA LEU A 12 -9.92 -9.23 3.57
C LEU A 12 -9.82 -10.59 4.24
N ASP A 13 -10.76 -11.48 3.93
CA ASP A 13 -10.79 -12.84 4.46
C ASP A 13 -9.87 -13.80 3.72
N GLU A 14 -9.59 -13.57 2.43
CA GLU A 14 -8.76 -14.44 1.59
C GLU A 14 -7.28 -14.36 1.98
N PRO A 15 -6.69 -15.40 2.61
CA PRO A 15 -5.37 -15.28 3.23
C PRO A 15 -4.23 -15.04 2.24
N GLU A 16 -4.27 -15.65 1.05
CA GLU A 16 -3.23 -15.44 0.04
C GLU A 16 -3.23 -14.00 -0.49
N ILE A 17 -4.41 -13.45 -0.79
CA ILE A 17 -4.53 -12.06 -1.25
C ILE A 17 -4.12 -11.10 -0.13
N MET A 18 -4.57 -11.35 1.10
CA MET A 18 -4.20 -10.54 2.26
C MET A 18 -2.68 -10.53 2.49
N GLY A 19 -2.01 -11.67 2.28
CA GLY A 19 -0.55 -11.76 2.32
C GLY A 19 0.13 -10.91 1.24
N GLU A 20 -0.39 -10.91 0.01
CA GLU A 20 0.11 -10.03 -1.05
C GLU A 20 -0.07 -8.55 -0.71
N ILE A 21 -1.22 -8.16 -0.15
CA ILE A 21 -1.49 -6.78 0.27
C ILE A 21 -0.51 -6.37 1.37
N ALA A 22 -0.27 -7.23 2.36
CA ALA A 22 0.67 -6.93 3.44
C ALA A 22 2.10 -6.72 2.93
N ALA A 23 2.57 -7.60 2.04
CA ALA A 23 3.88 -7.41 1.41
C ALA A 23 3.94 -6.12 0.58
N ALA A 24 2.92 -5.85 -0.23
CA ALA A 24 2.82 -4.64 -1.04
C ALA A 24 2.90 -3.37 -0.20
N ASN A 25 2.14 -3.32 0.90
CA ASN A 25 2.11 -2.17 1.80
C ASN A 25 3.50 -1.91 2.40
N VAL A 26 4.15 -2.94 2.96
CA VAL A 26 5.48 -2.81 3.59
C VAL A 26 6.55 -2.34 2.58
N VAL A 27 6.55 -2.87 1.35
CA VAL A 27 7.58 -2.49 0.36
C VAL A 27 7.33 -1.12 -0.29
N ASN A 28 6.07 -0.67 -0.34
CA ASN A 28 5.73 0.59 -1.01
C ASN A 28 6.31 1.81 -0.30
N ASP A 29 6.45 1.78 1.03
CA ASP A 29 7.17 2.81 1.79
C ASP A 29 8.65 2.90 1.41
N VAL A 30 9.27 1.76 1.11
CA VAL A 30 10.67 1.71 0.65
C VAL A 30 10.77 2.26 -0.78
N PHE A 31 9.81 1.92 -1.65
CA PHE A 31 9.70 2.52 -2.99
C PHE A 31 9.44 4.03 -2.95
N ALA A 32 8.68 4.53 -1.97
CA ALA A 32 8.41 5.95 -1.79
C ALA A 32 9.67 6.79 -1.48
N LEU A 33 10.77 6.14 -1.09
CA LEU A 33 12.09 6.73 -0.91
C LEU A 33 13.01 6.55 -2.14
N ASN A 34 12.45 6.21 -3.29
CA ASN A 34 13.13 6.01 -4.59
C ASN A 34 14.14 4.84 -4.61
N VAL A 35 13.92 3.84 -3.76
CA VAL A 35 14.71 2.60 -3.74
C VAL A 35 14.25 1.69 -4.87
N GLN A 36 15.11 1.40 -5.85
CA GLN A 36 14.72 0.63 -7.05
C GLN A 36 14.52 -0.86 -6.78
N GLU A 37 15.33 -1.44 -5.89
CA GLU A 37 15.34 -2.87 -5.59
C GLU A 37 15.23 -3.14 -4.10
N ILE A 38 14.29 -4.03 -3.74
CA ILE A 38 14.12 -4.52 -2.38
C ILE A 38 15.11 -5.67 -2.16
N SER A 39 15.98 -5.54 -1.16
CA SER A 39 16.96 -6.56 -0.80
C SER A 39 16.31 -7.79 -0.15
N GLY A 40 15.21 -7.57 0.57
CA GLY A 40 14.35 -8.62 1.08
C GLY A 40 13.38 -8.10 2.14
N MET A 41 12.50 -9.00 2.59
CA MET A 41 11.51 -8.75 3.63
C MET A 41 11.67 -9.72 4.79
N LEU A 42 11.56 -9.22 6.02
CA LEU A 42 11.36 -10.00 7.23
C LEU A 42 9.89 -9.96 7.61
N VAL A 43 9.23 -11.12 7.62
CA VAL A 43 7.78 -11.22 7.86
C VAL A 43 7.46 -11.15 9.34
N PHE A 44 6.41 -10.42 9.70
CA PHE A 44 5.83 -10.45 11.03
C PHE A 44 4.39 -10.95 10.96
N LEU A 45 4.07 -11.98 11.76
CA LEU A 45 2.70 -12.47 11.94
C LEU A 45 2.35 -12.51 13.44
N GLY A 46 1.21 -11.92 13.80
CA GLY A 46 0.54 -12.16 15.06
C GLY A 46 -0.70 -13.00 14.80
N LEU A 47 -0.80 -14.20 15.36
CA LEU A 47 -1.89 -15.14 15.09
C LEU A 47 -2.56 -15.59 16.38
N LYS A 48 -3.86 -15.85 16.32
CA LYS A 48 -4.56 -16.45 17.46
C LYS A 48 -4.15 -17.90 17.64
N LYS A 49 -4.01 -18.36 18.89
CA LYS A 49 -3.54 -19.72 19.22
C LYS A 49 -4.31 -20.84 18.50
N ASN A 50 -5.61 -20.67 18.31
CA ASN A 50 -6.50 -21.65 17.69
C ASN A 50 -6.90 -21.27 16.25
N MET A 51 -6.14 -20.39 15.61
CA MET A 51 -6.38 -20.02 14.22
C MET A 51 -6.10 -21.22 13.30
N PRO A 52 -6.98 -21.54 12.33
CA PRO A 52 -6.71 -22.58 11.35
C PRO A 52 -5.39 -22.38 10.60
N MET A 53 -4.61 -23.45 10.44
CA MET A 53 -3.26 -23.38 9.85
C MET A 53 -3.26 -22.82 8.42
N TYR A 54 -4.29 -23.12 7.63
CA TYR A 54 -4.40 -22.65 6.25
C TYR A 54 -4.37 -21.11 6.14
N ILE A 55 -4.76 -20.39 7.19
CA ILE A 55 -4.70 -18.92 7.21
C ILE A 55 -3.24 -18.46 7.24
N ALA A 56 -2.43 -19.03 8.13
CA ALA A 56 -1.00 -18.71 8.22
C ALA A 56 -0.26 -19.11 6.94
N GLU A 57 -0.55 -20.31 6.40
CA GLU A 57 0.02 -20.80 5.16
C GLU A 57 -0.32 -19.90 3.97
N GLY A 58 -1.59 -19.50 3.84
CA GLY A 58 -2.04 -18.61 2.79
C GLY A 58 -1.40 -17.24 2.88
N LEU A 59 -1.35 -16.62 4.07
CA LEU A 59 -0.66 -15.34 4.30
C LEU A 59 0.81 -15.41 3.86
N LEU A 60 1.54 -16.44 4.29
CA LEU A 60 2.94 -16.62 3.93
C LEU A 60 3.12 -16.88 2.43
N LYS A 61 2.22 -17.65 1.81
CA LYS A 61 2.24 -17.91 0.37
C LYS A 61 1.97 -16.65 -0.44
N GLY A 62 1.03 -15.82 -0.02
CA GLY A 62 0.75 -14.50 -0.58
C GLY A 62 1.97 -13.59 -0.53
N ILE A 63 2.55 -13.43 0.66
CA ILE A 63 3.77 -12.63 0.85
C ILE A 63 4.90 -13.13 -0.06
N LYS A 64 5.15 -14.44 -0.06
CA LYS A 64 6.18 -15.06 -0.91
C LYS A 64 5.91 -14.80 -2.39
N ASN A 65 4.68 -15.02 -2.86
CA ASN A 65 4.29 -14.80 -4.26
C ASN A 65 4.52 -13.34 -4.67
N PHE A 66 4.10 -12.39 -3.84
CA PHE A 66 4.32 -10.97 -4.11
C PHE A 66 5.82 -10.66 -4.21
N MET A 67 6.61 -11.07 -3.20
CA MET A 67 8.05 -10.80 -3.16
C MET A 67 8.80 -11.42 -4.34
N GLU A 68 8.59 -12.70 -4.62
CA GLU A 68 9.36 -13.42 -5.64
C GLU A 68 8.87 -13.15 -7.07
N LYS A 69 7.56 -13.11 -7.29
CA LYS A 69 6.98 -13.06 -8.64
C LYS A 69 6.71 -11.64 -9.12
N LYS A 70 6.34 -10.70 -8.24
CA LYS A 70 5.96 -9.34 -8.66
C LYS A 70 7.12 -8.35 -8.62
N ILE A 71 8.04 -8.50 -7.67
CA ILE A 71 9.16 -7.55 -7.50
C ILE A 71 10.54 -8.20 -7.58
N HIS A 72 10.61 -9.51 -7.83
CA HIS A 72 11.85 -10.30 -7.97
C HIS A 72 12.80 -10.15 -6.77
N SER A 73 12.23 -10.14 -5.58
CA SER A 73 12.94 -10.12 -4.30
C SER A 73 12.64 -11.39 -3.50
N LYS A 74 13.01 -11.42 -2.22
CA LYS A 74 12.94 -12.62 -1.37
C LYS A 74 12.44 -12.33 0.04
N VAL A 75 11.78 -13.32 0.61
CA VAL A 75 11.54 -13.37 2.06
C VAL A 75 12.80 -13.93 2.72
N LEU A 76 13.38 -13.17 3.64
CA LEU A 76 14.65 -13.50 4.31
C LEU A 76 14.46 -14.26 5.63
N GLY A 77 13.24 -14.23 6.16
CA GLY A 77 12.90 -14.80 7.45
C GLY A 77 11.70 -14.08 8.03
N GLY A 78 11.51 -14.21 9.32
CA GLY A 78 10.42 -13.56 10.01
C GLY A 78 10.26 -14.03 11.44
N HIS A 79 9.24 -13.49 12.10
CA HIS A 79 8.84 -13.89 13.43
C HIS A 79 7.32 -14.02 13.51
N THR A 80 6.87 -15.03 14.24
CA THR A 80 5.45 -15.27 14.49
C THR A 80 5.21 -15.33 15.98
N ILE A 81 4.22 -14.57 16.44
CA ILE A 81 3.80 -14.54 17.84
C ILE A 81 2.33 -14.95 17.96
N TYR A 82 1.94 -15.35 19.17
CA TYR A 82 0.52 -15.40 19.51
C TYR A 82 0.00 -13.99 19.81
N SER A 83 -1.18 -13.68 19.25
CA SER A 83 -1.87 -12.40 19.44
C SER A 83 -3.39 -12.64 19.43
N GLU A 84 -4.13 -11.91 20.26
CA GLU A 84 -5.60 -11.96 20.25
C GLU A 84 -6.18 -11.46 18.93
N TRP A 85 -5.53 -10.46 18.34
CA TRP A 85 -5.88 -9.90 17.04
C TRP A 85 -4.89 -10.36 15.97
N PRO A 86 -5.36 -10.74 14.78
CA PRO A 86 -4.45 -11.02 13.67
C PRO A 86 -3.67 -9.75 13.28
N LEU A 87 -2.35 -9.88 13.22
CA LEU A 87 -1.42 -8.83 12.80
C LEU A 87 -0.57 -9.36 11.66
N ILE A 88 -0.43 -8.61 10.58
CA ILE A 88 0.26 -9.05 9.38
C ILE A 88 1.10 -7.88 8.87
N GLY A 89 2.35 -8.15 8.51
CA GLY A 89 3.24 -7.14 7.96
C GLY A 89 4.68 -7.61 7.99
N GLY A 90 5.59 -6.68 8.21
CA GLY A 90 7.01 -6.98 8.28
C GLY A 90 7.89 -5.76 8.08
N GLU A 91 9.18 -6.03 7.92
CA GLU A 91 10.19 -5.04 7.56
C GLU A 91 10.66 -5.32 6.14
N ALA A 92 10.78 -4.27 5.33
CA ALA A 92 11.45 -4.32 4.04
C ALA A 92 12.66 -3.41 4.06
N SER A 93 13.72 -3.86 3.38
CA SER A 93 14.97 -3.11 3.26
C SER A 93 15.49 -3.07 1.83
N GLY A 94 16.21 -2.01 1.52
CA GLY A 94 16.89 -1.84 0.25
C GLY A 94 18.00 -0.80 0.30
N PHE A 95 18.63 -0.61 -0.86
CA PHE A 95 19.74 0.33 -1.02
C PHE A 95 19.41 1.35 -2.10
N VAL A 96 19.79 2.59 -1.84
CA VAL A 96 19.72 3.71 -2.78
C VAL A 96 20.91 4.60 -2.51
N GLU A 97 21.47 5.18 -3.57
CA GLU A 97 22.54 6.17 -3.46
C GLU A 97 21.98 7.44 -2.80
N LYS A 98 22.81 8.12 -1.99
CA LYS A 98 22.34 9.22 -1.14
C LYS A 98 21.77 10.39 -1.94
N ASP A 99 22.33 10.65 -3.10
CA ASP A 99 21.93 11.66 -4.08
C ASP A 99 20.68 11.28 -4.87
N LYS A 100 20.32 9.99 -4.92
CA LYS A 100 19.08 9.48 -5.54
C LYS A 100 17.92 9.32 -4.56
N LEU A 101 18.13 9.56 -3.27
CA LEU A 101 17.08 9.50 -2.26
C LEU A 101 16.10 10.67 -2.44
N ILE A 102 14.82 10.37 -2.64
CA ILE A 102 13.76 11.38 -2.72
C ILE A 102 13.02 11.39 -1.38
N LYS A 103 12.99 12.53 -0.69
CA LYS A 103 12.25 12.70 0.58
C LYS A 103 10.92 13.40 0.35
N LYS A 104 10.07 13.41 1.36
CA LYS A 104 8.71 13.98 1.28
C LYS A 104 8.60 15.48 1.58
N ASP A 105 9.67 16.17 1.97
CA ASP A 105 9.61 17.51 2.58
C ASP A 105 10.42 18.60 1.86
N PHE A 106 10.64 18.44 0.54
CA PHE A 106 11.39 19.40 -0.29
C PHE A 106 10.57 20.04 -1.41
N VAL A 107 9.25 20.13 -1.23
CA VAL A 107 8.34 20.78 -2.18
C VAL A 107 8.78 22.20 -2.56
N LYS A 108 8.54 22.59 -3.82
CA LYS A 108 8.83 23.92 -4.34
C LYS A 108 7.58 24.59 -4.91
N GLU A 109 7.65 25.91 -5.00
CA GLU A 109 6.60 26.69 -5.66
C GLU A 109 6.46 26.27 -7.13
N GLY A 110 5.22 26.08 -7.58
CA GLY A 110 4.90 25.70 -8.96
C GLY A 110 4.80 24.19 -9.21
N ASP A 111 5.20 23.36 -8.25
CA ASP A 111 5.17 21.89 -8.33
C ASP A 111 3.80 21.35 -8.76
N LYS A 112 3.84 20.21 -9.46
CA LYS A 112 2.65 19.46 -9.87
C LYS A 112 2.51 18.22 -9.01
N LEU A 113 1.29 17.96 -8.56
CA LEU A 113 0.95 16.75 -7.83
C LEU A 113 0.57 15.64 -8.82
N ILE A 114 1.25 14.50 -8.71
CA ILE A 114 0.96 13.30 -9.49
C ILE A 114 0.57 12.21 -8.52
N LEU A 115 -0.56 11.55 -8.78
CA LEU A 115 -1.04 10.42 -8.01
C LEU A 115 -1.03 9.17 -8.91
N THR A 116 -0.36 8.12 -8.48
CA THR A 116 -0.10 6.92 -9.29
C THR A 116 -1.13 5.81 -9.11
N LYS A 117 -1.96 5.89 -8.07
CA LYS A 117 -3.10 4.99 -7.81
C LYS A 117 -4.32 5.81 -7.37
N PRO A 118 -5.55 5.47 -7.79
CA PRO A 118 -6.73 6.16 -7.32
C PRO A 118 -6.94 5.93 -5.81
N ILE A 119 -7.64 6.86 -5.17
CA ILE A 119 -8.10 6.69 -3.77
C ILE A 119 -9.38 5.84 -3.73
N GLY A 120 -9.79 5.45 -2.52
CA GLY A 120 -11.11 4.84 -2.27
C GLY A 120 -11.11 3.45 -1.67
N ASN A 121 -9.94 2.82 -1.51
CA ASN A 121 -9.82 1.47 -0.96
C ASN A 121 -10.63 1.27 0.33
N GLN A 122 -10.61 2.23 1.26
CA GLN A 122 -11.33 2.08 2.53
C GLN A 122 -12.85 2.00 2.37
N ALA A 123 -13.45 2.83 1.50
CA ALA A 123 -14.89 2.80 1.23
C ALA A 123 -15.28 1.49 0.54
N ILE A 124 -14.48 1.05 -0.43
CA ILE A 124 -14.73 -0.23 -1.13
C ILE A 124 -14.57 -1.43 -0.20
N MET A 125 -13.55 -1.44 0.67
CA MET A 125 -13.40 -2.49 1.67
C MET A 125 -14.49 -2.43 2.75
N ALA A 126 -15.11 -1.27 2.98
CA ALA A 126 -16.31 -1.19 3.82
C ALA A 126 -17.49 -1.90 3.14
N ALA A 127 -17.72 -1.68 1.85
CA ALA A 127 -18.73 -2.41 1.08
C ALA A 127 -18.48 -3.93 1.10
N TYR A 128 -17.23 -4.39 0.92
CA TYR A 128 -16.88 -5.81 1.07
C TYR A 128 -17.33 -6.39 2.43
N ARG A 129 -17.07 -5.68 3.53
CA ARG A 129 -17.50 -6.12 4.88
C ARG A 129 -19.02 -6.08 5.04
N LEU A 130 -19.68 -5.07 4.47
CA LEU A 130 -21.14 -4.93 4.52
C LEU A 130 -21.84 -6.04 3.73
N GLN A 131 -21.33 -6.43 2.57
CA GLN A 131 -21.88 -7.53 1.76
C GLN A 131 -22.01 -8.83 2.58
N LYS A 132 -21.07 -9.09 3.49
CA LYS A 132 -21.07 -10.28 4.34
C LYS A 132 -21.93 -10.12 5.60
N ASN A 133 -21.88 -8.96 6.23
CA ASN A 133 -22.43 -8.78 7.58
C ASN A 133 -23.79 -8.08 7.62
N ASN A 134 -24.07 -7.18 6.66
CA ASN A 134 -25.26 -6.34 6.60
C ASN A 134 -25.60 -5.99 5.13
N PRO A 135 -25.97 -6.99 4.30
CA PRO A 135 -26.17 -6.78 2.86
C PRO A 135 -27.30 -5.79 2.53
N ASP A 136 -28.31 -5.65 3.41
CA ASP A 136 -29.43 -4.72 3.24
C ASP A 136 -28.96 -3.25 3.10
N LEU A 137 -27.81 -2.90 3.71
CA LEU A 137 -27.24 -1.55 3.59
C LEU A 137 -26.68 -1.25 2.19
N LEU A 138 -26.59 -2.26 1.32
CA LEU A 138 -26.12 -2.14 -0.07
C LEU A 138 -27.25 -2.30 -1.09
N GLU A 139 -28.51 -2.37 -0.67
CA GLU A 139 -29.66 -2.64 -1.55
C GLU A 139 -29.82 -1.67 -2.73
N ASN A 140 -29.36 -0.41 -2.54
CA ASN A 140 -29.45 0.64 -3.54
C ASN A 140 -28.29 0.63 -4.55
N PHE A 141 -27.35 -0.32 -4.41
CA PHE A 141 -26.17 -0.44 -5.25
C PHE A 141 -26.26 -1.67 -6.14
N SER A 142 -25.70 -1.57 -7.34
CA SER A 142 -25.53 -2.75 -8.20
C SER A 142 -24.46 -3.66 -7.61
N MET A 143 -24.83 -4.92 -7.33
CA MET A 143 -23.88 -5.92 -6.81
C MET A 143 -22.69 -6.15 -7.73
N ASN A 144 -22.92 -6.18 -9.04
CA ASN A 144 -21.84 -6.32 -10.02
C ASN A 144 -20.86 -5.13 -9.96
N GLU A 145 -21.36 -3.90 -9.75
CA GLU A 145 -20.49 -2.72 -9.66
C GLU A 145 -19.68 -2.71 -8.36
N ILE A 146 -20.24 -3.23 -7.27
CA ILE A 146 -19.53 -3.42 -6.01
C ILE A 146 -18.41 -4.46 -6.19
N GLU A 147 -18.72 -5.61 -6.77
CA GLU A 147 -17.75 -6.69 -7.01
C GLU A 147 -16.61 -6.21 -7.93
N ASP A 148 -16.92 -5.55 -9.05
CA ASP A 148 -15.93 -4.95 -9.94
C ASP A 148 -15.03 -3.94 -9.21
N SER A 149 -15.62 -3.16 -8.29
CA SER A 149 -14.88 -2.16 -7.51
C SER A 149 -13.98 -2.81 -6.47
N ILE A 150 -14.43 -3.89 -5.81
CA ILE A 150 -13.65 -4.70 -4.87
C ILE A 150 -12.46 -5.33 -5.59
N ASP A 151 -12.68 -5.96 -6.74
CA ASP A 151 -11.63 -6.58 -7.55
C ASP A 151 -10.58 -5.54 -7.99
N LEU A 152 -11.03 -4.35 -8.41
CA LEU A 152 -10.13 -3.26 -8.76
C LEU A 152 -9.33 -2.77 -7.53
N ALA A 153 -9.98 -2.60 -6.38
CA ALA A 153 -9.31 -2.20 -5.14
C ALA A 153 -8.24 -3.21 -4.72
N ILE A 154 -8.56 -4.51 -4.76
CA ILE A 154 -7.61 -5.60 -4.49
C ILE A 154 -6.42 -5.52 -5.43
N LYS A 155 -6.68 -5.42 -6.74
CA LYS A 155 -5.64 -5.31 -7.77
C LYS A 155 -4.71 -4.13 -7.52
N LEU A 156 -5.25 -2.97 -7.13
CA LEU A 156 -4.47 -1.77 -6.83
C LEU A 156 -3.65 -1.90 -5.54
N MET A 157 -4.18 -2.57 -4.52
CA MET A 157 -3.48 -2.82 -3.26
C MET A 157 -2.31 -3.81 -3.44
N ILE A 158 -2.45 -4.81 -4.32
CA ILE A 158 -1.39 -5.79 -4.61
C ILE A 158 -0.45 -5.38 -5.77
N MET A 159 -0.58 -4.17 -6.30
CA MET A 159 0.29 -3.62 -7.33
C MET A 159 1.51 -2.94 -6.68
N PRO A 160 2.75 -3.35 -6.96
CA PRO A 160 3.93 -2.69 -6.41
C PRO A 160 4.14 -1.31 -7.03
N LEU A 161 4.73 -0.38 -6.27
CA LEU A 161 5.19 0.91 -6.80
C LEU A 161 6.56 0.83 -7.52
N GLN A 162 7.11 -0.38 -7.70
CA GLN A 162 8.44 -0.58 -8.29
C GLN A 162 8.56 0.04 -9.69
N ASP A 163 7.51 -0.04 -10.51
CA ASP A 163 7.56 0.52 -11.87
C ASP A 163 7.63 2.05 -11.86
N VAL A 164 7.03 2.72 -10.88
CA VAL A 164 7.17 4.17 -10.69
C VAL A 164 8.65 4.50 -10.46
N VAL A 165 9.29 3.80 -9.54
CA VAL A 165 10.71 4.01 -9.23
C VAL A 165 11.59 3.65 -10.42
N LYS A 166 11.35 2.52 -11.09
CA LYS A 166 12.08 2.16 -12.32
C LYS A 166 11.96 3.24 -13.38
N THR A 167 10.77 3.81 -13.59
CA THR A 167 10.56 4.93 -14.52
C THR A 167 11.39 6.14 -14.12
N ILE A 168 11.40 6.52 -12.84
CA ILE A 168 12.23 7.63 -12.33
C ILE A 168 13.71 7.40 -12.65
N HIS A 169 14.21 6.18 -12.44
CA HIS A 169 15.61 5.81 -12.72
C HIS A 169 15.93 5.70 -14.22
N THR A 170 14.96 5.82 -15.13
CA THR A 170 15.26 5.96 -16.57
C THR A 170 15.76 7.36 -16.95
N TYR A 171 15.60 8.35 -16.07
CA TYR A 171 16.09 9.71 -16.27
C TYR A 171 17.49 9.86 -15.66
N ASN A 172 18.40 10.48 -16.41
CA ASN A 172 19.74 10.82 -15.91
C ASN A 172 19.70 11.91 -14.83
N ASP A 173 18.73 12.82 -14.92
CA ASP A 173 18.50 13.90 -13.98
C ASP A 173 17.11 13.74 -13.36
N MET A 174 17.05 13.54 -12.05
CA MET A 174 15.81 13.40 -11.27
C MET A 174 15.49 14.66 -10.46
N SER A 175 16.23 15.76 -10.65
CA SER A 175 16.06 17.01 -9.89
C SER A 175 14.69 17.66 -10.06
N PHE A 176 13.93 17.24 -11.09
CA PHE A 176 12.55 17.65 -11.33
C PHE A 176 11.53 17.00 -10.38
N ILE A 177 11.92 15.96 -9.62
CA ILE A 177 11.10 15.34 -8.59
C ILE A 177 11.54 15.88 -7.24
N HIS A 178 10.79 16.85 -6.73
CA HIS A 178 11.15 17.50 -5.47
C HIS A 178 10.71 16.73 -4.25
N SER A 179 9.58 16.02 -4.30
CA SER A 179 9.11 15.23 -3.16
C SER A 179 8.29 14.03 -3.60
N MET A 180 8.35 12.97 -2.79
CA MET A 180 7.61 11.72 -3.03
C MET A 180 7.19 11.11 -1.70
N THR A 181 5.99 10.52 -1.68
CA THR A 181 5.42 9.76 -0.56
C THR A 181 4.41 8.77 -1.14
N ASP A 182 4.12 7.71 -0.42
CA ASP A 182 2.96 6.84 -0.67
C ASP A 182 1.70 7.44 -0.03
N VAL A 183 0.53 6.89 -0.37
CA VAL A 183 -0.75 7.27 0.25
C VAL A 183 -1.35 6.03 0.92
N SER A 184 -1.31 6.03 2.25
CA SER A 184 -1.74 4.94 3.12
C SER A 184 -2.79 5.39 4.14
N GLY A 185 -2.67 5.01 5.42
CA GLY A 185 -3.72 5.12 6.45
C GLY A 185 -4.19 6.53 6.79
N PHE A 186 -3.38 7.56 6.55
CA PHE A 186 -3.77 8.97 6.77
C PHE A 186 -4.60 9.57 5.62
N GLY A 187 -4.75 8.82 4.52
CA GLY A 187 -5.41 9.28 3.30
C GLY A 187 -4.62 10.37 2.57
N LEU A 188 -5.14 10.79 1.41
CA LEU A 188 -4.47 11.75 0.52
C LEU A 188 -4.20 13.09 1.22
N ALA A 189 -5.18 13.62 1.95
CA ALA A 189 -5.04 14.90 2.64
C ALA A 189 -4.03 14.84 3.79
N GLY A 190 -3.97 13.72 4.53
CA GLY A 190 -3.01 13.53 5.61
C GLY A 190 -1.57 13.48 5.09
N HIS A 191 -1.32 12.65 4.08
CA HIS A 191 0.01 12.55 3.45
C HIS A 191 0.44 13.83 2.75
N LEU A 192 -0.48 14.54 2.10
CA LEU A 192 -0.18 15.86 1.52
C LEU A 192 0.13 16.90 2.60
N ARG A 193 -0.56 16.85 3.75
CA ARG A 193 -0.24 17.70 4.90
C ARG A 193 1.16 17.41 5.41
N GLU A 194 1.57 16.15 5.53
CA GLU A 194 2.93 15.78 5.93
C GLU A 194 3.98 16.30 4.95
N MET A 195 3.69 16.25 3.65
CA MET A 195 4.57 16.77 2.60
C MET A 195 4.73 18.30 2.69
N LEU A 196 3.66 19.00 3.09
CA LEU A 196 3.63 20.47 3.18
C LEU A 196 4.06 21.02 4.54
N GLN A 197 4.08 20.21 5.62
CA GLN A 197 4.16 20.69 7.01
C GLN A 197 5.40 21.53 7.33
N ASN A 198 6.53 21.27 6.64
CA ASN A 198 7.78 22.00 6.81
C ASN A 198 7.98 23.12 5.77
N SER A 199 6.93 23.41 4.98
CA SER A 199 6.93 24.44 3.94
C SER A 199 6.02 25.61 4.30
N LYS A 200 6.08 26.68 3.51
CA LYS A 200 5.12 27.80 3.55
C LYS A 200 4.05 27.66 2.46
N PHE A 201 3.96 26.50 1.82
CA PHE A 201 3.11 26.29 0.66
C PHE A 201 1.79 25.63 1.03
N SER A 202 0.81 25.83 0.16
CA SER A 202 -0.44 25.08 0.12
C SER A 202 -0.57 24.37 -1.23
N ALA A 203 -1.47 23.41 -1.31
CA ALA A 203 -1.73 22.67 -2.53
C ALA A 203 -3.18 22.84 -2.98
N ILE A 204 -3.37 22.94 -4.29
CA ILE A 204 -4.69 22.96 -4.93
C ILE A 204 -4.85 21.68 -5.72
N ILE A 205 -5.77 20.82 -5.29
CA ILE A 205 -6.12 19.59 -6.00
C ILE A 205 -7.31 19.86 -6.91
N LYS A 206 -7.10 19.79 -8.24
CA LYS A 206 -8.16 20.04 -9.22
C LYS A 206 -8.99 18.79 -9.56
N LYS A 207 -8.37 17.61 -9.47
CA LYS A 207 -8.98 16.34 -9.80
C LYS A 207 -8.34 15.24 -8.96
N ILE A 208 -9.16 14.34 -8.45
CA ILE A 208 -8.72 13.17 -7.70
C ILE A 208 -9.24 11.93 -8.43
N PRO A 209 -8.37 11.03 -8.92
CA PRO A 209 -8.82 9.73 -9.39
C PRO A 209 -9.28 8.91 -8.18
N SER A 210 -10.50 8.38 -8.23
CA SER A 210 -11.07 7.50 -7.22
C SER A 210 -11.64 6.25 -7.86
N ILE A 211 -11.69 5.16 -7.11
CA ILE A 211 -12.39 3.94 -7.52
C ILE A 211 -13.89 4.28 -7.65
N LYS A 212 -14.58 3.66 -8.62
CA LYS A 212 -16.04 3.82 -8.76
C LYS A 212 -16.75 3.47 -7.44
N LEU A 213 -17.85 4.13 -7.13
CA LEU A 213 -18.61 4.01 -5.87
C LEU A 213 -17.92 4.56 -4.62
N THR A 214 -16.69 5.08 -4.72
CA THR A 214 -15.98 5.59 -3.54
C THR A 214 -16.75 6.70 -2.83
N SER A 215 -17.34 7.65 -3.58
CA SER A 215 -18.00 8.81 -2.97
C SER A 215 -19.37 8.46 -2.39
N GLU A 216 -20.03 7.48 -2.97
CA GLU A 216 -21.36 7.01 -2.60
C GLU A 216 -21.32 6.07 -1.40
N LEU A 217 -20.19 5.38 -1.19
CA LEU A 217 -19.95 4.45 -0.08
C LEU A 217 -19.17 5.06 1.10
N ALA A 218 -18.71 6.32 0.97
CA ALA A 218 -17.90 7.00 1.98
C ALA A 218 -18.71 7.60 3.14
#